data_AF-A0A7Y8HDB7-F1
#
_entry.id   AF-A0A7Y8HDB7-F1
#
_cell.length_a   1.000
_cell.length_b   1.000
_cell.length_c   1.000
_cell.angle_alpha   90.00
_cell.angle_beta   90.00
_cell.angle_gamma   90.00
#
_symmetry.space_group_name_H-M   'P 1'
#
loop_
_entity.id
_entity.type
_entity.pdbx_description
1 polymer ?
#
loop_
_entity_poly.entity_id
_entity_poly.type
_entity_poly.pdbx_seq_one_letter_code
_entity_poly.pdbx_strand_id
1 'polypeptide(L)' 'TGARIVITLLYEMARRGLKMGLATLCVGGGMGMSMIVERL' A
#
# COMPACT_ATOMS: atom_id res chain seq x y z
N THR A 1 7.40 -8.12 -4.19
CA THR A 1 6.60 -7.50 -5.27
C THR A 1 5.41 -6.76 -4.66
N GLY A 2 4.61 -6.04 -5.45
CA GLY A 2 3.58 -5.09 -4.95
C GLY A 2 2.65 -5.64 -3.86
N ALA A 3 2.24 -6.90 -3.93
CA ALA A 3 1.41 -7.54 -2.89
C ALA A 3 2.06 -7.49 -1.49
N ARG A 4 3.38 -7.69 -1.39
CA ARG A 4 4.09 -7.60 -0.09
C ARG A 4 4.09 -6.18 0.47
N ILE A 5 4.17 -5.15 -0.39
CA ILE A 5 4.09 -3.74 0.05
C ILE A 5 2.71 -3.47 0.65
N VAL A 6 1.65 -3.89 -0.04
CA VAL A 6 0.27 -3.73 0.43
C VAL A 6 0.04 -4.48 1.75
N ILE A 7 0.47 -5.74 1.85
CA ILE A 7 0.34 -6.52 3.09
C ILE A 7 1.08 -5.85 4.25
N THR A 8 2.32 -5.39 4.02
CA THR A 8 3.10 -4.70 5.05
C THR A 8 2.40 -3.41 5.50
N LEU A 9 1.86 -2.64 4.56
CA LEU A 9 1.07 -1.44 4.83
C LEU A 9 -0.17 -1.76 5.68
N LEU A 10 -0.93 -2.80 5.33
CA LEU A 10 -2.14 -3.19 6.08
C LEU A 10 -1.82 -3.60 7.52
N TYR A 11 -0.74 -4.36 7.75
CA TYR A 11 -0.30 -4.73 9.10
C TYR A 11 0.12 -3.51 9.92
N GLU A 12 0.89 -2.59 9.32
CA GLU A 12 1.28 -1.35 10.02
C GLU A 12 0.09 -0.42 10.27
N MET A 13 -0.87 -0.34 9.35
CA MET A 13 -2.12 0.39 9.56
C MET A 13 -2.93 -0.20 10.72
N ALA A 14 -3.04 -1.52 10.80
CA ALA A 14 -3.71 -2.19 11.91
C ALA A 14 -2.99 -1.92 13.24
N ARG A 15 -1.66 -2.05 13.27
CA ARG A 15 -0.83 -1.79 14.45
C ARG A 15 -0.94 -0.35 14.96
N ARG A 16 -1.03 0.62 14.05
CA ARG A 16 -1.09 2.06 14.36
C ARG A 16 -2.52 2.60 14.48
N GLY A 17 -3.53 1.76 14.26
CA GLY A 17 -4.93 2.19 14.26
C GLY A 17 -5.27 3.18 13.13
N LEU A 18 -4.53 3.16 12.02
CA LEU A 18 -4.78 4.04 10.88
C LEU A 18 -5.98 3.54 10.06
N LYS A 19 -6.75 4.50 9.54
CA LYS A 19 -7.93 4.24 8.71
C LYS A 19 -7.60 4.23 7.22
N MET A 20 -6.67 5.08 6.76
CA MET A 20 -6.28 5.19 5.36
C MET A 20 -4.78 5.00 5.16
N GLY A 21 -4.42 4.39 4.03
CA GLY A 21 -3.04 4.20 3.60
C GLY A 21 -2.90 4.33 2.08
N LEU A 22 -1.68 4.64 1.65
CA LEU A 22 -1.32 4.80 0.24
C LEU A 22 -0.10 3.92 -0.06
N ALA A 23 -0.21 3.07 -1.08
CA ALA A 23 0.89 2.30 -1.63
C ALA A 23 1.21 2.78 -3.05
N THR A 24 2.48 3.11 -3.31
CA THR A 24 2.97 3.52 -4.64
C THR A 24 4.12 2.62 -5.09
N LEU A 25 4.18 2.33 -6.39
CA LEU A 25 5.12 1.40 -7.00
C LEU A 25 5.63 1.93 -8.33
N CYS A 26 6.95 1.89 -8.54
CA CYS A 26 7.55 2.03 -9.86
C CYS A 26 7.43 0.72 -10.63
N VAL A 27 7.12 0.79 -11.92
CA VAL A 27 7.01 -0.35 -12.83
C VAL A 27 7.95 -0.11 -14.01
N GLY A 28 8.60 -1.18 -14.50
CA GLY A 28 9.51 -1.09 -15.64
C GLY A 28 8.82 -0.52 -16.88
N GLY A 29 9.59 0.15 -17.74
CA GLY A 29 9.05 0.82 -18.94
C GLY A 29 8.44 2.20 -18.68
N GLY A 30 8.76 2.85 -17.55
CA GLY A 30 8.33 4.22 -17.25
C GLY A 30 6.90 4.33 -16.67
N MET A 31 6.33 3.22 -16.19
CA MET A 31 5.00 3.18 -15.60
C MET A 31 5.05 3.29 -14.08
N GLY A 32 3.92 3.69 -13.48
CA GLY A 32 3.73 3.70 -12.04
C GLY A 32 2.34 3.20 -11.66
N MET A 33 2.22 2.63 -10.47
CA MET A 33 0.95 2.21 -9.88
C MET A 33 0.79 2.86 -8.51
N SER A 34 -0.45 3.26 -8.20
CA SER A 34 -0.83 3.87 -6.93
C SER A 34 -2.15 3.26 -6.46
N MET A 35 -2.26 2.98 -5.16
CA MET A 35 -3.44 2.37 -4.56
C MET A 35 -3.70 2.98 -3.18
N ILE A 36 -4.91 3.48 -2.99
CA ILE A 36 -5.42 3.90 -1.67
C ILE A 36 -6.16 2.72 -1.05
N VAL A 37 -5.92 2.47 0.23
CA VAL A 37 -6.60 1.44 1.02
C VAL A 37 -7.27 2.05 2.24
N GLU A 38 -8.49 1.59 2.51
CA GLU A 38 -9.23 1.92 3.73
C GLU A 38 -9.35 0.67 4.60
N ARG A 39 -9.05 0.81 5.89
CA ARG A 39 -9.22 -0.25 6.88
C ARG A 39 -10.58 -0.08 7.56
N LEU A 40 -11.44 -1.08 7.40
CA LEU A 40 -12.74 -1.18 8.06
C LEU A 40 -12.59 -1.48 9.56
#